data_AF-G9PFY8-F1
#
_entry.id   AF-G9PFY8-F1
#
_cell.length_a   1.000
_cell.length_b   1.000
_cell.length_c   1.000
_cell.angle_alpha   90.00
_cell.angle_beta   90.00
_cell.angle_gamma   90.00
#
_symmetry.space_group_name_H-M   'P 1'
#
loop_
_entity.id
_entity.type
_entity.pdbx_description
1 polymer ?
#
loop_
_entity_poly.entity_id
_entity_poly.type
_entity_poly.pdbx_seq_one_letter_code
_entity_poly.pdbx_strand_id
1 'polypeptide(L)'
;MNDDDDTTDKSMDELPLLVKKPPAPLGLSLQRAIAVLKDTGRYSLLAIIVMTLVRGVLPAVQVAAIGSLVANIADLSSGLNQAALWALTQLSLAFIGAYVLENLIKYVGDRLTLKLSYDTDITVVRKLSSLEVQDFECAHTYDSIQRVDSTTGQHIFELFDSARSGIQGAISIVSIIAVIATWNLWIAVALLIAPIPAAIATFQLQNKAYEIDFVRAPQLRLATYFRELLTSDSIRKEIGVFSLAQLFESQYTNIRKGFLKTGLLASPLQPNQIWHTWADFSFC
;
A
#
# COMPACT_ATOMS: atom_id res chain seq x y z
N MET A 1 31.56 -38.92 -18.43
CA MET A 1 30.28 -39.66 -18.41
C MET A 1 29.72 -39.48 -17.01
N ASN A 2 29.12 -38.35 -16.67
CA ASN A 2 28.01 -37.62 -17.31
C ASN A 2 26.68 -38.38 -17.22
N ASP A 3 25.67 -37.61 -16.82
CA ASP A 3 24.23 -37.88 -16.86
C ASP A 3 23.66 -38.62 -15.65
N ASP A 4 23.14 -37.86 -14.67
CA ASP A 4 22.00 -38.28 -13.82
C ASP A 4 21.40 -37.12 -12.96
N ASP A 5 22.02 -35.93 -12.90
CA ASP A 5 21.56 -34.81 -12.05
C ASP A 5 20.56 -33.84 -12.72
N ASP A 6 20.14 -34.08 -13.97
CA ASP A 6 19.32 -33.13 -14.76
C ASP A 6 17.80 -33.45 -14.76
N THR A 7 17.39 -34.55 -14.12
CA THR A 7 15.97 -34.98 -14.17
C THR A 7 15.12 -34.47 -13.02
N THR A 8 15.73 -33.96 -11.96
CA THR A 8 15.03 -33.48 -10.76
C THR A 8 14.55 -32.03 -10.87
N ASP A 9 15.24 -31.18 -11.64
CA ASP A 9 14.87 -29.76 -11.83
C ASP A 9 13.61 -29.62 -12.71
N LYS A 10 13.44 -30.53 -13.68
CA LYS A 10 12.35 -30.50 -14.66
C LYS A 10 10.98 -30.90 -14.12
N SER A 11 10.91 -31.56 -12.96
CA SER A 11 9.65 -32.03 -12.38
C SER A 11 8.94 -31.01 -11.48
N MET A 12 9.61 -29.91 -11.11
CA MET A 12 9.02 -28.84 -10.29
C MET A 12 8.33 -27.75 -11.11
N ASP A 13 8.55 -27.69 -12.42
CA ASP A 13 7.93 -26.72 -13.33
C ASP A 13 6.50 -27.09 -13.76
N GLU A 14 6.06 -28.33 -13.53
CA GLU A 14 4.72 -28.81 -13.88
C GLU A 14 3.75 -28.85 -12.68
N LEU A 15 3.85 -27.89 -11.77
CA LEU A 15 2.75 -27.65 -10.83
C LEU A 15 1.53 -27.17 -11.63
N PRO A 16 0.37 -27.85 -11.53
CA PRO A 16 -0.80 -27.53 -12.33
C PRO A 16 -1.17 -26.06 -12.15
N LEU A 17 -1.10 -25.32 -13.25
CA LEU A 17 -1.41 -23.91 -13.36
C LEU A 17 -2.71 -23.61 -12.62
N LEU A 18 -2.58 -22.97 -11.46
CA LEU A 18 -3.72 -22.49 -10.68
C LEU A 18 -4.57 -21.60 -11.59
N VAL A 19 -5.84 -21.98 -11.69
CA VAL A 19 -6.89 -21.25 -12.42
C VAL A 19 -6.69 -19.75 -12.28
N LYS A 20 -6.40 -19.11 -13.42
CA LYS A 20 -6.27 -17.66 -13.59
C LYS A 20 -7.61 -17.01 -13.30
N LYS A 21 -7.97 -16.89 -12.02
CA LYS A 21 -9.15 -16.12 -11.62
C LYS A 21 -8.80 -14.65 -11.80
N PRO A 22 -9.50 -13.90 -12.67
CA PRO A 22 -9.22 -12.49 -12.84
C PRO A 22 -9.34 -11.79 -11.48
N PRO A 23 -8.48 -10.80 -11.18
CA PRO A 23 -8.61 -10.04 -9.94
C PRO A 23 -10.03 -9.47 -9.87
N ALA A 24 -10.66 -9.62 -8.71
CA ALA A 24 -11.99 -9.07 -8.50
C ALA A 24 -11.98 -7.56 -8.80
N PRO A 25 -13.00 -7.02 -9.49
CA PRO A 25 -13.02 -5.62 -9.84
C PRO A 25 -13.00 -4.78 -8.55
N LEU A 26 -11.97 -3.94 -8.41
CA LEU A 26 -11.69 -3.11 -7.23
C LEU A 26 -12.91 -2.29 -6.76
N GLY A 27 -13.82 -1.93 -7.68
CA GLY A 27 -14.97 -1.09 -7.38
C GLY A 27 -16.03 -1.74 -6.47
N LEU A 28 -16.25 -3.06 -6.57
CA LEU A 28 -17.30 -3.73 -5.78
C LEU A 28 -16.88 -3.99 -4.33
N SER A 29 -15.59 -4.24 -4.08
CA SER A 29 -15.05 -4.37 -2.72
C SER A 29 -15.03 -3.02 -2.00
N LEU A 30 -14.70 -1.93 -2.70
CA LEU A 30 -14.70 -0.57 -2.17
C LEU A 30 -16.11 -0.11 -1.75
N GLN A 31 -17.12 -0.40 -2.58
CA GLN A 31 -18.51 -0.07 -2.26
C GLN A 31 -19.03 -0.84 -1.03
N ARG A 32 -18.67 -2.13 -0.90
CA ARG A 32 -19.04 -2.92 0.28
C ARG A 32 -18.30 -2.47 1.53
N ALA A 33 -17.01 -2.12 1.41
CA ALA A 33 -16.25 -1.53 2.51
C ALA A 33 -16.90 -0.24 3.03
N ILE A 34 -17.28 0.67 2.13
CA ILE A 34 -17.96 1.92 2.49
C ILE A 34 -19.33 1.66 3.13
N ALA A 35 -20.09 0.68 2.62
CA ALA A 35 -21.39 0.33 3.19
C ALA A 35 -21.28 -0.20 4.63
N VAL A 36 -20.33 -1.11 4.88
CA VAL A 36 -20.05 -1.65 6.23
C VAL A 36 -19.54 -0.55 7.17
N LEU A 37 -18.67 0.32 6.69
CA LEU A 37 -18.10 1.41 7.48
C LEU A 37 -19.17 2.46 7.87
N LYS A 38 -20.17 2.67 7.01
CA LYS A 38 -21.29 3.60 7.24
C LYS A 38 -22.18 3.16 8.40
N ASP A 39 -22.40 1.87 8.57
CA ASP A 39 -23.20 1.32 9.67
C ASP A 39 -22.49 1.44 11.03
N THR A 40 -21.16 1.32 11.06
CA THR A 40 -20.38 1.36 12.32
C THR A 40 -20.17 2.78 12.89
N GLY A 41 -20.21 3.84 12.06
CA GLY A 41 -19.96 5.21 12.53
C GLY A 41 -20.10 6.36 11.52
N ARG A 42 -21.34 6.70 11.12
CA ARG A 42 -21.66 7.81 10.19
C ARG A 42 -21.00 9.16 10.52
N TYR A 43 -20.85 9.52 11.80
CA TYR A 43 -20.28 10.79 12.23
C TYR A 43 -18.76 10.84 12.11
N SER A 44 -18.08 9.72 12.38
CA SER A 44 -16.63 9.62 12.26
C SER A 44 -16.19 9.72 10.81
N LEU A 45 -16.95 9.09 9.90
CA LEU A 45 -16.70 9.19 8.46
C LEU A 45 -16.91 10.59 7.92
N LEU A 46 -17.99 11.25 8.33
CA LEU A 46 -18.26 12.62 7.90
C LEU A 46 -17.17 13.57 8.40
N ALA A 47 -16.71 13.41 9.65
CA ALA A 47 -15.58 14.18 10.19
C ALA A 47 -14.29 13.95 9.38
N ILE A 48 -13.95 12.70 9.04
CA ILE A 48 -12.78 12.38 8.20
C ILE A 48 -12.89 13.02 6.82
N ILE A 49 -14.06 12.96 6.17
CA ILE A 49 -14.28 13.55 4.83
C ILE A 49 -14.09 15.07 4.90
N VAL A 50 -14.72 15.74 5.87
CA VAL A 50 -14.58 17.20 6.04
C VAL A 50 -13.13 17.58 6.31
N MET A 51 -12.44 16.89 7.22
CA MET A 51 -11.01 17.14 7.49
C MET A 51 -10.15 16.90 6.25
N THR A 52 -10.49 15.91 5.42
CA THR A 52 -9.78 15.62 4.16
C THR A 52 -9.94 16.76 3.15
N LEU A 53 -11.15 17.31 3.01
CA LEU A 53 -11.40 18.45 2.13
C LEU A 53 -10.61 19.68 2.58
N VAL A 54 -10.64 20.00 3.88
CA VAL A 54 -9.86 21.10 4.45
C VAL A 54 -8.37 20.88 4.20
N ARG A 55 -7.88 19.65 4.39
CA ARG A 55 -6.47 19.30 4.14
C ARG A 55 -6.08 19.45 2.67
N GLY A 56 -6.97 19.16 1.73
CA GLY A 56 -6.71 19.32 0.30
C GLY A 56 -6.49 20.77 -0.13
N VAL A 57 -7.07 21.75 0.58
CA VAL A 57 -6.93 23.18 0.24
C VAL A 57 -5.67 23.81 0.88
N LEU A 58 -5.17 23.25 1.98
CA LEU A 58 -4.00 23.79 2.70
C LEU A 58 -2.74 23.97 1.82
N PRO A 59 -2.35 23.03 0.95
CA PRO A 59 -1.19 23.21 0.07
C PRO A 59 -1.32 24.42 -0.85
N ALA A 60 -2.54 24.74 -1.31
CA ALA A 60 -2.78 25.91 -2.15
C ALA A 60 -2.57 27.22 -1.37
N VAL A 61 -3.00 27.27 -0.11
CA VAL A 61 -2.75 28.40 0.80
C VAL A 61 -1.24 28.56 1.06
N GLN A 62 -0.51 27.46 1.22
CA GLN A 62 0.96 27.49 1.41
C GLN A 62 1.66 28.09 0.18
N VAL A 63 1.29 27.66 -1.03
CA VAL A 63 1.86 28.20 -2.28
C VAL A 63 1.55 29.70 -2.43
N ALA A 64 0.31 30.12 -2.15
CA ALA A 64 -0.07 31.53 -2.18
C ALA A 64 0.74 32.37 -1.17
N ALA A 65 0.91 31.86 0.05
CA ALA A 65 1.71 32.52 1.08
C ALA A 65 3.18 32.68 0.67
N ILE A 66 3.78 31.64 0.06
CA ILE A 66 5.16 31.70 -0.44
C ILE A 66 5.31 32.79 -1.51
N GLY A 67 4.42 32.88 -2.51
CA GLY A 67 4.58 33.92 -3.52
C GLY A 67 4.32 35.33 -2.99
N SER A 68 3.42 35.49 -2.02
CA SER A 68 3.27 36.78 -1.33
C SER A 68 4.54 37.17 -0.58
N LEU A 69 5.22 36.21 0.04
CA LEU A 69 6.48 36.42 0.74
C LEU A 69 7.60 36.82 -0.23
N VAL A 70 7.72 36.10 -1.36
CA VAL A 70 8.70 36.41 -2.41
C VAL A 70 8.45 37.80 -3.00
N ALA A 71 7.20 38.16 -3.29
CA ALA A 71 6.86 39.49 -3.81
C ALA A 71 7.22 40.60 -2.83
N ASN A 72 6.90 40.43 -1.54
CA ASN A 72 7.22 41.42 -0.52
C ASN A 72 8.74 41.56 -0.29
N ILE A 73 9.51 40.48 -0.36
CA ILE A 73 10.97 40.53 -0.22
C ILE A 73 11.62 41.15 -1.47
N ALA A 74 11.08 40.88 -2.66
CA ALA A 74 11.60 41.43 -3.92
C ALA A 74 11.43 42.95 -4.02
N ASP A 75 10.36 43.50 -3.43
CA ASP A 75 10.13 44.96 -3.36
C ASP A 75 11.00 45.66 -2.30
N LEU A 76 11.74 44.91 -1.47
CA LEU A 76 12.41 45.43 -0.28
C LEU A 76 13.92 45.61 -0.45
N SER A 77 14.28 46.79 -0.93
CA SER A 77 15.56 47.46 -0.62
C SER A 77 15.68 47.90 0.85
N SER A 78 14.72 47.58 1.74
CA SER A 78 14.68 48.05 3.13
C SER A 78 14.12 47.04 4.15
N GLY A 79 14.77 45.88 4.33
CA GLY A 79 14.55 44.99 5.48
C GLY A 79 13.21 44.23 5.53
N LEU A 80 12.94 43.50 6.61
CA LEU A 80 11.71 42.72 6.80
C LEU A 80 10.52 43.64 7.09
N ASN A 81 9.67 43.91 6.09
CA ASN A 81 8.41 44.63 6.29
C ASN A 81 7.40 43.82 7.11
N GLN A 82 6.45 44.51 7.76
CA GLN A 82 5.33 43.91 8.48
C GLN A 82 4.53 42.91 7.62
N ALA A 83 4.41 43.17 6.30
CA ALA A 83 3.77 42.27 5.35
C ALA A 83 4.52 40.93 5.18
N ALA A 84 5.86 40.95 5.19
CA ALA A 84 6.67 39.72 5.13
C ALA A 84 6.53 38.90 6.43
N LEU A 85 6.46 39.55 7.59
CA LEU A 85 6.17 38.88 8.87
C LEU A 85 4.76 38.26 8.90
N TRP A 86 3.76 38.93 8.32
CA TRP A 86 2.42 38.37 8.14
C TRP A 86 2.40 37.17 7.19
N ALA A 87 3.12 37.21 6.08
CA ALA A 87 3.25 36.07 5.18
C ALA A 87 3.95 34.87 5.85
N LEU A 88 5.00 35.12 6.66
CA LEU A 88 5.69 34.09 7.43
C LEU A 88 4.79 33.44 8.49
N THR A 89 4.01 34.24 9.22
CA THR A 89 3.07 33.73 10.23
C THR A 89 1.93 32.93 9.60
N GLN A 90 1.41 33.36 8.45
CA GLN A 90 0.42 32.59 7.70
C GLN A 90 0.99 31.26 7.22
N LEU A 91 2.22 31.26 6.72
CA LEU A 91 2.90 30.06 6.24
C LEU A 91 3.15 29.07 7.38
N SER A 92 3.70 29.53 8.50
CA SER A 92 3.96 28.67 9.66
C SER A 92 2.68 28.09 10.25
N LEU A 93 1.62 28.91 10.35
CA LEU A 93 0.31 28.45 10.79
C LEU A 93 -0.29 27.41 9.82
N ALA A 94 -0.12 27.59 8.51
CA ALA A 94 -0.58 26.63 7.51
C ALA A 94 0.16 25.29 7.59
N PHE A 95 1.47 25.29 7.87
CA PHE A 95 2.24 24.06 8.08
C PHE A 95 1.84 23.34 9.36
N ILE A 96 1.75 24.07 10.49
CA ILE A 96 1.32 23.51 11.77
C ILE A 96 -0.10 22.98 11.66
N GLY A 97 -1.01 23.75 11.05
CA GLY A 97 -2.39 23.34 10.80
C GLY A 97 -2.48 22.07 9.96
N ALA A 98 -1.68 21.96 8.89
CA ALA A 98 -1.63 20.75 8.08
C ALA A 98 -1.14 19.53 8.87
N TYR A 99 -0.09 19.70 9.68
CA TYR A 99 0.45 18.63 10.51
C TYR A 99 -0.54 18.16 11.59
N VAL A 100 -1.18 19.09 12.29
CA VAL A 100 -2.19 18.77 13.31
C VAL A 100 -3.39 18.07 12.69
N LEU A 101 -3.86 18.56 11.54
CA LEU A 101 -4.99 17.98 10.83
C LEU A 101 -4.69 16.55 10.32
N GLU A 102 -3.47 16.31 9.83
CA GLU A 102 -3.03 14.97 9.45
C GLU A 102 -3.02 14.00 10.64
N ASN A 103 -2.45 14.41 11.77
CA ASN A 103 -2.45 13.59 12.98
C ASN A 103 -3.87 13.33 13.50
N LEU A 104 -4.76 14.31 13.39
CA LEU A 104 -6.15 14.16 13.81
C LEU A 104 -6.92 13.19 12.90
N ILE A 105 -6.74 13.28 11.58
CA ILE A 105 -7.31 12.33 10.61
C ILE A 105 -6.80 10.92 10.93
N LYS A 106 -5.49 10.77 11.16
CA LYS A 106 -4.89 9.47 11.50
C LYS A 106 -5.46 8.91 12.81
N TYR A 107 -5.55 9.73 13.86
CA TYR A 107 -6.10 9.32 15.15
C TYR A 107 -7.57 8.85 15.05
N VAL A 108 -8.41 9.61 14.33
CA VAL A 108 -9.81 9.24 14.10
C VAL A 108 -9.89 7.97 13.24
N GLY A 109 -8.98 7.81 12.28
CA GLY A 109 -8.82 6.61 11.47
C GLY A 109 -8.49 5.39 12.30
N ASP A 110 -7.40 5.43 13.07
CA ASP A 110 -6.94 4.33 13.94
C ASP A 110 -8.05 3.90 14.93
N ARG A 111 -8.79 4.87 15.48
CA ARG A 111 -9.91 4.60 16.39
C ARG A 111 -11.08 3.91 15.70
N LEU A 112 -11.31 4.22 14.42
CA LEU A 112 -12.33 3.56 13.61
C LEU A 112 -11.89 2.14 13.23
N THR A 113 -10.63 1.96 12.85
CA THR A 113 -10.00 0.65 12.58
C THR A 113 -10.11 -0.27 13.78
N LEU A 114 -9.74 0.22 14.97
CA LEU A 114 -9.80 -0.58 16.19
C LEU A 114 -11.24 -1.03 16.51
N LYS A 115 -12.22 -0.14 16.31
CA LYS A 115 -13.63 -0.48 16.50
C LYS A 115 -14.11 -1.52 15.49
N LEU A 116 -13.68 -1.42 14.23
CA LEU A 116 -14.06 -2.33 13.16
C LEU A 116 -13.44 -3.72 13.36
N SER A 117 -12.15 -3.79 13.73
CA SER A 117 -11.50 -5.05 14.09
C SER A 117 -12.20 -5.70 15.28
N TYR A 118 -12.50 -4.95 16.34
CA TYR A 118 -13.21 -5.48 17.51
C TYR A 118 -14.59 -6.07 17.17
N ASP A 119 -15.41 -5.37 16.37
CA ASP A 119 -16.75 -5.83 16.00
C ASP A 119 -16.72 -7.05 15.07
N THR A 120 -15.75 -7.06 14.15
CA THR A 120 -15.51 -8.20 13.27
C THR A 120 -15.06 -9.41 14.08
N ASP A 121 -14.07 -9.25 14.96
CA ASP A 121 -13.54 -10.31 15.82
C ASP A 121 -14.63 -10.92 16.70
N ILE A 122 -15.46 -10.11 17.36
CA ILE A 122 -16.57 -10.63 18.18
C ILE A 122 -17.59 -11.38 17.34
N THR A 123 -17.90 -10.90 16.14
CA THR A 123 -18.84 -11.58 15.24
C THR A 123 -18.30 -12.95 14.82
N VAL A 124 -17.01 -13.02 14.52
CA VAL A 124 -16.31 -14.26 14.17
C VAL A 124 -16.30 -15.22 15.34
N VAL A 125 -15.87 -14.77 16.53
CA VAL A 125 -15.84 -15.59 17.75
C VAL A 125 -17.25 -16.10 18.09
N ARG A 126 -18.28 -15.24 18.02
CA ARG A 126 -19.66 -15.66 18.27
C ARG A 126 -20.13 -16.71 17.26
N LYS A 127 -19.73 -16.58 15.99
CA LYS A 127 -20.08 -17.56 14.97
C LYS A 127 -19.36 -18.88 15.23
N LEU A 128 -18.06 -18.84 15.52
CA LEU A 128 -17.23 -20.00 15.90
C LEU A 128 -17.82 -20.76 17.10
N SER A 129 -18.25 -20.06 18.14
CA SER A 129 -18.88 -20.68 19.31
C SER A 129 -20.28 -21.26 19.05
N SER A 130 -20.92 -20.91 17.94
CA SER A 130 -22.24 -21.43 17.54
C SER A 130 -22.16 -22.63 16.58
N LEU A 131 -20.96 -22.98 16.10
CA LEU A 131 -20.76 -24.15 15.24
C LEU A 131 -20.65 -25.42 16.08
N GLU A 132 -21.27 -26.49 15.62
CA GLU A 132 -21.19 -27.80 16.26
C GLU A 132 -19.90 -28.52 15.86
N VAL A 133 -19.43 -29.49 16.65
CA VAL A 133 -18.15 -30.17 16.42
C VAL A 133 -18.08 -30.81 15.02
N GLN A 134 -19.21 -31.32 14.50
CA GLN A 134 -19.31 -31.90 13.16
C GLN A 134 -19.03 -30.90 12.03
N ASP A 135 -19.30 -29.60 12.25
CA ASP A 135 -19.03 -28.58 11.24
C ASP A 135 -17.53 -28.31 11.08
N PHE A 136 -16.71 -28.58 12.10
CA PHE A 136 -15.26 -28.42 12.04
C PHE A 136 -14.55 -29.52 11.23
N GLU A 137 -15.20 -30.65 10.99
CA GLU A 137 -14.68 -31.75 10.19
C GLU A 137 -14.86 -31.51 8.68
N CYS A 138 -15.72 -30.55 8.31
CA CYS A 138 -15.93 -30.17 6.91
C CYS A 138 -14.81 -29.24 6.41
N ALA A 139 -14.11 -29.65 5.34
CA ALA A 139 -13.04 -28.86 4.70
C ALA A 139 -13.48 -27.43 4.32
N HIS A 140 -14.73 -27.23 3.91
CA HIS A 140 -15.27 -25.92 3.58
C HIS A 140 -15.35 -24.97 4.78
N THR A 141 -15.67 -25.48 5.97
CA THR A 141 -15.71 -24.70 7.21
C THR A 141 -14.30 -24.33 7.64
N TYR A 142 -13.35 -25.27 7.56
CA TYR A 142 -11.95 -25.03 7.87
C TYR A 142 -11.34 -23.93 6.97
N ASP A 143 -11.56 -24.01 5.65
CA ASP A 143 -11.14 -22.98 4.70
C ASP A 143 -11.78 -21.61 4.99
N SER A 144 -13.03 -21.60 5.42
CA SER A 144 -13.74 -20.36 5.77
C SER A 144 -13.17 -19.74 7.04
N ILE A 145 -12.84 -20.53 8.06
CA ILE A 145 -12.21 -20.07 9.29
C ILE A 145 -10.82 -19.52 8.99
N GLN A 146 -10.03 -20.22 8.17
CA GLN A 146 -8.67 -19.80 7.82
C GLN A 146 -8.63 -18.57 6.90
N ARG A 147 -9.72 -18.32 6.14
CA ARG A 147 -9.89 -17.10 5.35
C ARG A 147 -10.37 -15.91 6.20
N VAL A 148 -11.07 -16.16 7.30
CA VAL A 148 -11.51 -15.13 8.24
C VAL A 148 -10.35 -14.81 9.18
N ASP A 149 -9.44 -13.98 8.68
CA ASP A 149 -8.35 -13.44 9.49
C ASP A 149 -8.88 -12.27 10.33
N SER A 150 -8.43 -12.14 11.59
CA SER A 150 -8.81 -11.03 12.49
C SER A 150 -8.36 -9.66 11.97
N THR A 151 -7.45 -9.66 10.99
CA THR A 151 -6.97 -8.48 10.26
C THR A 151 -7.95 -7.97 9.19
N THR A 152 -9.06 -8.67 8.95
CA THR A 152 -10.04 -8.31 7.90
C THR A 152 -10.57 -6.88 8.09
N GLY A 153 -10.84 -6.47 9.34
CA GLY A 153 -11.27 -5.10 9.66
C GLY A 153 -10.20 -4.05 9.32
N GLN A 154 -8.93 -4.36 9.57
CA GLN A 154 -7.81 -3.46 9.27
C GLN A 154 -7.62 -3.29 7.75
N HIS A 155 -7.64 -4.38 6.99
CA HIS A 155 -7.53 -4.32 5.53
C HIS A 155 -8.68 -3.54 4.88
N ILE A 156 -9.90 -3.64 5.41
CA ILE A 156 -11.04 -2.84 4.92
C ILE A 156 -10.78 -1.33 5.10
N PHE A 157 -10.26 -0.92 6.27
CA PHE A 157 -9.96 0.48 6.53
C PHE A 157 -8.78 0.99 5.69
N GLU A 158 -7.72 0.19 5.52
CA GLU A 158 -6.55 0.55 4.68
C GLU A 158 -6.94 0.84 3.23
N LEU A 159 -7.85 0.04 2.67
CA LEU A 159 -8.41 0.28 1.33
C LEU A 159 -9.20 1.60 1.26
N PHE A 160 -9.98 1.90 2.30
CA PHE A 160 -10.71 3.16 2.38
C PHE A 160 -9.77 4.37 2.52
N ASP A 161 -8.76 4.30 3.39
CA ASP A 161 -7.81 5.40 3.59
C ASP A 161 -6.96 5.64 2.33
N SER A 162 -6.58 4.57 1.62
CA SER A 162 -5.89 4.67 0.33
C SER A 162 -6.74 5.40 -0.71
N ALA A 163 -8.02 5.05 -0.84
CA ALA A 163 -8.94 5.73 -1.75
C ALA A 163 -9.16 7.19 -1.36
N ARG A 164 -9.35 7.46 -0.07
CA ARG A 164 -9.49 8.82 0.50
C ARG A 164 -8.25 9.66 0.21
N SER A 165 -7.06 9.12 0.43
CA SER A 165 -5.78 9.78 0.19
C SER A 165 -5.60 10.14 -1.29
N GLY A 166 -6.00 9.25 -2.21
CA GLY A 166 -6.02 9.54 -3.65
C GLY A 166 -6.92 10.72 -4.01
N ILE A 167 -8.15 10.75 -3.47
CA ILE A 167 -9.09 11.86 -3.67
C ILE A 167 -8.51 13.17 -3.09
N GLN A 168 -7.92 13.12 -1.90
CA GLN A 168 -7.25 14.27 -1.29
C GLN A 168 -6.13 14.81 -2.17
N GLY A 169 -5.30 13.91 -2.74
CA GLY A 169 -4.24 14.27 -3.67
C GLY A 169 -4.76 14.98 -4.90
N ALA A 170 -5.84 14.48 -5.50
CA ALA A 170 -6.49 15.12 -6.65
C ALA A 170 -7.01 16.53 -6.31
N ILE A 171 -7.67 16.70 -5.14
CA ILE A 171 -8.14 18.00 -4.67
C ILE A 171 -6.96 18.96 -4.43
N SER A 172 -5.86 18.47 -3.86
CA SER A 172 -4.64 19.26 -3.65
C SER A 172 -4.07 19.78 -4.96
N ILE A 173 -3.94 18.91 -5.97
CA ILE A 173 -3.46 19.29 -7.30
C ILE A 173 -4.36 20.37 -7.91
N VAL A 174 -5.68 20.16 -7.90
CA VAL A 174 -6.65 21.13 -8.43
C VAL A 174 -6.57 22.46 -7.69
N SER A 175 -6.43 22.43 -6.37
CA SER A 175 -6.34 23.63 -5.52
C SER A 175 -5.06 24.44 -5.82
N ILE A 176 -3.93 23.76 -5.99
CA ILE A 176 -2.65 24.39 -6.37
C ILE A 176 -2.73 25.00 -7.77
N ILE A 177 -3.28 24.27 -8.74
CA ILE A 177 -3.48 24.76 -10.11
C ILE A 177 -4.37 26.00 -10.11
N ALA A 178 -5.46 26.02 -9.33
CA ALA A 178 -6.36 27.15 -9.25
C ALA A 178 -5.67 28.42 -8.73
N VAL A 179 -4.80 28.30 -7.71
CA VAL A 179 -4.01 29.42 -7.20
C VAL A 179 -3.00 29.91 -8.26
N ILE A 180 -2.26 29.00 -8.89
CA ILE A 180 -1.22 29.36 -9.87
C ILE A 180 -1.83 30.00 -11.12
N ALA A 181 -3.02 29.56 -11.53
CA ALA A 181 -3.74 30.12 -12.66
C ALA A 181 -4.05 31.63 -12.49
N THR A 182 -4.14 32.13 -11.25
CA THR A 182 -4.33 33.56 -10.99
C THR A 182 -3.10 34.40 -11.32
N TRP A 183 -1.89 33.83 -11.29
CA TRP A 183 -0.65 34.53 -11.60
C TRP A 183 -0.22 34.32 -13.05
N ASN A 184 -0.21 33.07 -13.52
CA ASN A 184 0.16 32.74 -14.89
C ASN A 184 -0.48 31.43 -15.33
N LEU A 185 -1.38 31.52 -16.31
CA LEU A 185 -2.13 30.39 -16.84
C LEU A 185 -1.23 29.36 -17.55
N TRP A 186 -0.13 29.78 -18.19
CA TRP A 186 0.79 28.85 -18.87
C TRP A 186 1.52 27.93 -17.89
N ILE A 187 1.90 28.45 -16.73
CA ILE A 187 2.53 27.66 -15.66
C ILE A 187 1.52 26.65 -15.10
N ALA A 188 0.26 27.05 -14.93
CA ALA A 188 -0.80 26.15 -14.50
C ALA A 188 -1.01 24.98 -15.47
N VAL A 189 -0.97 25.23 -16.79
CA VAL A 189 -1.07 24.18 -17.82
C VAL A 189 0.15 23.26 -17.79
N ALA A 190 1.36 23.80 -17.67
CA ALA A 190 2.58 23.00 -17.55
C ALA A 190 2.55 22.08 -16.32
N LEU A 191 2.03 22.57 -15.19
CA LEU A 191 1.87 21.80 -13.95
C LEU A 191 0.84 20.67 -14.08
N LEU A 192 -0.18 20.84 -14.93
CA LEU A 192 -1.15 19.79 -15.21
C LEU A 192 -0.55 18.66 -16.07
N ILE A 193 0.33 19.00 -17.00
CA ILE A 193 0.98 18.04 -17.89
C ILE A 193 2.11 17.28 -17.20
N ALA A 194 2.85 17.92 -16.28
CA ALA A 194 4.03 17.33 -15.66
C ALA A 194 3.80 15.99 -14.90
N PRO A 195 2.71 15.80 -14.13
CA PRO A 195 2.42 14.53 -13.46
C PRO A 195 1.99 13.40 -14.41
N ILE A 196 1.53 13.70 -15.63
CA ILE A 196 0.99 12.69 -16.56
C ILE A 196 2.04 11.61 -16.91
N PRO A 197 3.25 11.94 -17.41
CA PRO A 197 4.26 10.92 -17.71
C PRO A 197 4.69 10.15 -16.46
N ALA A 198 4.80 10.83 -15.31
CA ALA A 198 5.12 10.19 -14.04
C ALA A 198 4.02 9.21 -13.58
N ALA A 199 2.75 9.56 -13.78
CA ALA A 199 1.61 8.69 -13.48
C ALA A 199 1.59 7.46 -14.39
N ILE A 200 1.90 7.61 -15.68
CA ILE A 200 2.02 6.48 -16.61
C ILE A 200 3.16 5.55 -16.20
N ALA A 201 4.33 6.12 -15.87
CA ALA A 201 5.49 5.34 -15.43
C ALA A 201 5.21 4.57 -14.14
N THR A 202 4.60 5.22 -13.15
CA THR A 202 4.23 4.56 -11.88
C THR A 202 3.17 3.48 -12.11
N PHE A 203 2.14 3.73 -12.91
CA PHE A 203 1.13 2.72 -13.21
C PHE A 203 1.72 1.48 -13.89
N GLN A 204 2.63 1.67 -14.86
CA GLN A 204 3.37 0.58 -15.49
C GLN A 204 4.21 -0.21 -14.47
N LEU A 205 4.86 0.50 -13.54
CA LEU A 205 5.67 -0.13 -12.50
C LEU A 205 4.80 -0.96 -11.54
N GLN A 206 3.63 -0.44 -11.14
CA GLN A 206 2.68 -1.14 -10.28
C GLN A 206 2.10 -2.38 -10.95
N ASN A 207 1.82 -2.33 -12.26
CA ASN A 207 1.36 -3.50 -13.00
C ASN A 207 2.44 -4.60 -13.05
N LYS A 208 3.70 -4.23 -13.27
CA LYS A 208 4.83 -5.17 -13.24
C LYS A 208 5.04 -5.76 -11.85
N ALA A 209 4.96 -4.94 -10.80
CA ALA A 209 5.05 -5.40 -9.43
C ALA A 209 3.94 -6.41 -9.11
N TYR A 210 2.70 -6.10 -9.52
CA TYR A 210 1.56 -6.99 -9.36
C TYR A 210 1.75 -8.33 -10.08
N GLU A 211 2.26 -8.31 -11.31
CA GLU A 211 2.53 -9.53 -12.08
C GLU A 211 3.58 -10.41 -11.36
N ILE A 212 4.65 -9.79 -10.85
CA ILE A 212 5.68 -10.48 -10.06
C ILE A 212 5.07 -11.11 -8.81
N ASP A 213 4.26 -10.37 -8.06
CA ASP A 213 3.62 -10.88 -6.84
C ASP A 213 2.63 -12.01 -7.14
N PHE A 214 1.88 -11.90 -8.24
CA PHE A 214 0.96 -12.93 -8.69
C PHE A 214 1.67 -14.25 -9.02
N VAL A 215 2.78 -14.19 -9.77
CA VAL A 215 3.59 -15.36 -10.10
C VAL A 215 4.25 -15.97 -8.86
N ARG A 216 4.62 -15.16 -7.87
CA ARG A 216 5.24 -15.62 -6.61
C ARG A 216 4.25 -16.23 -5.62
N ALA A 217 2.97 -15.84 -5.67
CA ALA A 217 1.93 -16.30 -4.74
C ALA A 217 1.88 -17.84 -4.53
N PRO A 218 1.87 -18.71 -5.57
CA PRO A 218 1.85 -20.16 -5.37
C PRO A 218 3.13 -20.70 -4.72
N GLN A 219 4.30 -20.22 -5.14
CA GLN A 219 5.59 -20.62 -4.56
C GLN A 219 5.69 -20.22 -3.08
N LEU A 220 5.16 -19.04 -2.74
CA LEU A 220 5.09 -18.56 -1.35
C LEU A 220 4.16 -19.43 -0.50
N ARG A 221 3.01 -19.87 -1.04
CA ARG A 221 2.11 -20.83 -0.36
C ARG A 221 2.80 -22.16 -0.08
N LEU A 222 3.56 -22.68 -1.03
CA LEU A 222 4.30 -23.94 -0.87
C LEU A 222 5.41 -23.81 0.18
N ALA A 223 6.15 -22.69 0.19
CA ALA A 223 7.13 -22.41 1.23
C ALA A 223 6.50 -22.33 2.64
N THR A 224 5.33 -21.69 2.74
CA THR A 224 4.56 -21.65 4.01
C THR A 224 4.11 -23.04 4.44
N TYR A 225 3.65 -23.88 3.51
CA TYR A 225 3.27 -25.26 3.79
C TYR A 225 4.44 -26.08 4.37
N PHE A 226 5.61 -26.04 3.74
CA PHE A 226 6.80 -26.72 4.28
C PHE A 226 7.18 -26.20 5.67
N ARG A 227 7.08 -24.89 5.88
CA ARG A 227 7.33 -24.29 7.20
C ARG A 227 6.36 -24.83 8.25
N GLU A 228 5.06 -24.83 7.94
CA GLU A 228 4.02 -25.31 8.85
C GLU A 228 4.22 -26.80 9.19
N LEU A 229 4.53 -27.62 8.17
CA LEU A 229 4.80 -29.04 8.34
C LEU A 229 5.99 -29.31 9.27
N LEU A 230 7.08 -28.53 9.13
CA LEU A 230 8.26 -28.61 10.00
C LEU A 230 7.99 -28.12 11.44
N THR A 231 7.06 -27.18 11.61
CA THR A 231 6.73 -26.62 12.94
C THR A 231 5.62 -27.37 13.67
N SER A 232 4.83 -28.18 12.96
CA SER A 232 3.70 -28.92 13.53
C SER A 232 4.16 -30.02 14.49
N ASP A 233 3.59 -30.03 15.70
CA ASP A 233 3.97 -31.01 16.73
C ASP A 233 3.47 -32.42 16.43
N SER A 234 2.33 -32.54 15.74
CA SER A 234 1.73 -33.84 15.36
C SER A 234 2.59 -34.60 14.34
N ILE A 235 3.19 -33.89 13.39
CA ILE A 235 3.95 -34.46 12.26
C ILE A 235 5.43 -34.69 12.63
N ARG A 236 5.93 -34.06 13.71
CA ARG A 236 7.34 -34.12 14.12
C ARG A 236 7.85 -35.55 14.36
N LYS A 237 6.98 -36.42 14.87
CA LYS A 237 7.31 -37.84 15.13
C LYS A 237 7.50 -38.62 13.83
N GLU A 238 6.70 -38.35 12.81
CA GLU A 238 6.81 -38.97 11.49
C GLU A 238 8.07 -38.46 10.77
N ILE A 239 8.33 -37.15 10.80
CA ILE A 239 9.54 -36.55 10.22
C ILE A 239 10.82 -37.14 10.83
N GLY A 240 10.82 -37.37 12.14
CA GLY A 240 11.95 -38.00 12.85
C GLY A 240 12.17 -39.46 12.45
N VAL A 241 11.11 -40.24 12.30
CA VAL A 241 11.20 -41.67 11.90
C VAL A 241 11.64 -41.82 10.45
N PHE A 242 11.16 -40.96 9.55
CA PHE A 242 11.48 -41.05 8.12
C PHE A 242 12.70 -40.20 7.70
N SER A 243 13.32 -39.44 8.61
CA SER A 243 14.47 -38.55 8.31
C SER A 243 14.20 -37.50 7.21
N LEU A 244 12.96 -37.02 7.06
CA LEU A 244 12.54 -36.08 6.00
C LEU A 244 12.88 -34.61 6.28
N ALA A 245 13.41 -34.28 7.47
CA ALA A 245 13.64 -32.91 7.89
C ALA A 245 14.55 -32.14 6.92
N GLN A 246 15.62 -32.78 6.46
CA GLN A 246 16.62 -32.15 5.59
C GLN A 246 16.11 -31.94 4.16
N LEU A 247 15.18 -32.78 3.69
CA LEU A 247 14.52 -32.62 2.39
C LEU A 247 13.56 -31.42 2.39
N PHE A 248 12.75 -31.25 3.44
CA PHE A 248 11.84 -30.11 3.52
C PHE A 248 12.58 -28.80 3.76
N GLU A 249 13.67 -28.81 4.53
CA GLU A 249 14.55 -27.65 4.70
C GLU A 249 15.22 -27.24 3.38
N SER A 250 15.74 -28.20 2.59
CA SER A 250 16.36 -27.90 1.31
C SER A 250 15.36 -27.30 0.32
N GLN A 251 14.14 -27.84 0.25
CA GLN A 251 13.09 -27.29 -0.63
C GLN A 251 12.64 -25.89 -0.20
N TYR A 252 12.44 -25.67 1.11
CA TYR A 252 12.11 -24.34 1.63
C TYR A 252 13.21 -23.31 1.32
N THR A 253 14.48 -23.68 1.55
CA THR A 253 15.60 -22.77 1.29
C THR A 253 15.81 -22.51 -0.20
N ASN A 254 15.56 -23.48 -1.07
CA ASN A 254 15.68 -23.32 -2.52
C ASN A 254 14.67 -22.29 -3.05
N ILE A 255 13.40 -22.41 -2.64
CA ILE A 255 12.34 -21.46 -3.01
C ILE A 255 12.68 -20.05 -2.51
N ARG A 256 13.13 -19.93 -1.26
CA ARG A 256 13.47 -18.63 -0.65
C ARG A 256 14.69 -17.98 -1.28
N LYS A 257 15.69 -18.77 -1.68
CA LYS A 257 16.87 -18.29 -2.44
C LYS A 257 16.47 -17.79 -3.84
N GLY A 258 15.52 -18.46 -4.51
CA GLY A 258 14.95 -18.02 -5.78
C GLY A 258 14.35 -16.61 -5.69
N PHE A 259 13.57 -16.33 -4.63
CA PHE A 259 13.03 -14.99 -4.39
C PHE A 259 14.11 -13.94 -4.10
N LEU A 260 15.12 -14.26 -3.29
CA LEU A 260 16.22 -13.36 -2.98
C LEU A 260 17.01 -12.96 -4.24
N LYS A 261 17.33 -13.93 -5.10
CA LYS A 261 18.02 -13.68 -6.37
C LYS A 261 17.20 -12.80 -7.31
N THR A 262 15.91 -13.08 -7.42
CA THR A 262 14.99 -12.29 -8.27
C THR A 262 14.78 -10.88 -7.73
N GLY A 263 14.70 -10.71 -6.40
CA GLY A 263 14.61 -9.39 -5.76
C GLY A 263 15.87 -8.54 -5.95
N LEU A 264 17.06 -9.16 -5.89
CA LEU A 264 18.34 -8.49 -6.18
C LEU A 264 18.43 -8.05 -7.65
N LEU A 265 18.01 -8.90 -8.59
CA LEU A 265 18.02 -8.59 -10.03
C LEU A 265 16.96 -7.56 -10.44
N ALA A 266 15.83 -7.48 -9.74
CA ALA A 266 14.76 -6.51 -9.99
C ALA A 266 14.99 -5.16 -9.29
N SER A 267 15.90 -5.07 -8.32
CA SER A 267 16.24 -3.80 -7.68
C SER A 267 17.05 -2.91 -8.65
N PRO A 268 16.74 -1.61 -8.78
CA PRO A 268 17.54 -0.68 -9.58
C PRO A 268 18.93 -0.41 -8.96
N LEU A 269 19.22 -1.00 -7.80
CA LEU A 269 20.53 -0.97 -7.14
C LEU A 269 21.48 -2.00 -7.77
N GLN A 270 21.70 -1.92 -9.08
CA GLN A 270 22.93 -2.45 -9.65
C GLN A 270 24.03 -1.41 -9.42
N PRO A 271 25.07 -1.69 -8.60
CA PRO A 271 26.13 -0.72 -8.33
C PRO A 271 26.88 -0.26 -9.59
N ASN A 272 26.74 -0.98 -10.72
CA ASN A 272 27.43 -0.68 -11.98
C ASN A 272 26.62 0.17 -12.97
N GLN A 273 25.33 0.45 -12.74
CA GLN A 273 24.49 1.22 -13.68
C GLN A 273 24.36 2.70 -13.28
N ILE A 274 24.73 3.06 -12.04
CA ILE A 274 24.62 4.43 -11.52
C ILE A 274 25.58 5.39 -12.25
N TRP A 275 26.67 4.90 -12.84
CA TRP A 275 27.66 5.77 -13.49
C TRP A 275 27.29 6.14 -14.94
N HIS A 276 26.47 5.35 -15.62
CA HIS A 276 26.12 5.61 -17.02
C HIS A 276 24.92 6.56 -17.16
N THR A 277 23.97 6.54 -16.23
CA THR A 277 22.75 7.39 -16.33
C THR A 277 23.00 8.87 -15.99
N TRP A 278 24.06 9.19 -15.24
CA TRP A 278 24.45 10.57 -14.95
C TRP A 278 25.38 11.19 -16.01
N ALA A 279 26.01 10.38 -16.85
CA ALA A 279 26.85 10.85 -17.96
C ALA A 279 26.01 11.45 -19.10
N ASP A 280 24.80 10.94 -19.34
CA ASP A 280 23.93 11.43 -20.40
C ASP A 280 23.14 12.69 -20.03
N PHE A 281 22.99 13.01 -18.74
CA PHE A 281 22.24 14.18 -18.27
C PHE A 281 23.08 15.46 -18.08
N SER A 282 24.39 15.40 -18.31
CA SER A 282 25.32 16.54 -18.14
C SER A 282 25.68 17.28 -19.44
N PHE A 283 25.03 16.94 -20.56
CA PHE A 283 25.16 17.67 -21.83
C PHE A 283 23.80 17.79 -22.57
N CYS A 284 22.91 18.64 -22.06
CA CYS A 284 21.91 19.39 -22.82
C CYS A 284 21.44 20.60 -22.01
#